data_AF-A0A395YEW5-F1
#
_entry.id   AF-A0A395YEW5-F1
#
_cell.length_a   1.000
_cell.length_b   1.000
_cell.length_c   1.000
_cell.angle_alpha   90.00
_cell.angle_beta   90.00
_cell.angle_gamma   90.00
#
_symmetry.space_group_name_H-M   'P 1'
#
loop_
_entity.id
_entity.type
_entity.pdbx_description
1 polymer ?
#
loop_
_entity_poly.entity_id
_entity_poly.type
_entity_poly.pdbx_seq_one_letter_code
_entity_poly.pdbx_strand_id
1 'polypeptide(L)'
;MQMAFIHAPMDGSMIHVSWSGSACFFRLQDRAWSVPYEGNPIRFPSKGEVLVYPGNRPDLQMGGELYFAWGPNAFSCGNGNLSGNHVMTIVEGLDRLEEFGIKVHIDGHQETKLELMD
;
A
#
# COMPACT_ATOMS: atom_id res chain seq x y z
N MET A 1 -1.11 14.16 -9.99
CA MET A 1 -0.70 14.97 -8.82
C MET A 1 -0.25 14.10 -7.64
N GLN A 2 -0.95 12.99 -7.32
CA GLN A 2 -0.64 12.11 -6.17
C GLN A 2 0.71 11.37 -6.23
N MET A 3 1.19 10.97 -7.41
CA MET A 3 2.48 10.28 -7.56
C MET A 3 3.71 11.20 -7.42
N ALA A 4 3.54 12.53 -7.44
CA ALA A 4 4.67 13.46 -7.32
C ALA A 4 5.38 13.38 -5.96
N PHE A 5 4.70 12.82 -4.94
CA PHE A 5 5.23 12.67 -3.59
C PHE A 5 5.92 11.32 -3.35
N ILE A 6 5.64 10.31 -4.17
CA ILE A 6 6.28 8.99 -4.09
C ILE A 6 7.27 8.91 -5.24
N HIS A 7 8.49 9.37 -4.97
CA HIS A 7 9.56 9.44 -5.96
C HIS A 7 9.97 8.03 -6.43
N ALA A 8 9.41 7.59 -7.56
CA ALA A 8 9.93 6.47 -8.34
C ALA A 8 11.22 6.88 -9.10
N PRO A 9 12.16 5.97 -9.40
CA PRO A 9 12.09 4.54 -9.10
C PRO A 9 12.28 4.24 -7.61
N MET A 10 11.61 3.19 -7.14
CA MET A 10 11.79 2.66 -5.79
C MET A 10 12.10 1.18 -5.85
N ASP A 11 13.27 0.81 -5.36
CA ASP A 11 13.59 -0.56 -4.99
C ASP A 11 13.19 -0.78 -3.52
N GLY A 12 12.62 -1.95 -3.22
CA GLY A 12 12.28 -2.30 -1.86
C GLY A 12 11.75 -3.71 -1.75
N SER A 13 11.20 -4.02 -0.58
CA SER A 13 10.54 -5.30 -0.35
C SER A 13 9.05 -5.09 -0.18
N MET A 14 8.26 -5.80 -0.97
CA MET A 14 6.86 -5.98 -0.70
C MET A 14 6.69 -6.92 0.49
N ILE A 15 5.94 -6.49 1.50
CA ILE A 15 5.69 -7.27 2.72
C ILE A 15 4.20 -7.46 2.96
N HIS A 16 3.85 -8.59 3.56
CA HIS A 16 2.47 -8.88 3.91
C HIS A 16 2.01 -8.06 5.12
N VAL A 17 0.76 -7.62 5.10
CA VAL A 17 0.14 -6.88 6.21
C VAL A 17 -0.27 -7.83 7.34
N SER A 18 0.02 -7.49 8.59
CA SER A 18 -0.36 -8.39 9.71
C SER A 18 -1.83 -8.28 10.13
N TRP A 19 -2.48 -7.13 9.86
CA TRP A 19 -3.78 -6.79 10.45
C TRP A 19 -4.89 -6.56 9.42
N SER A 20 -4.58 -6.61 8.12
CA SER A 20 -5.50 -6.13 7.08
C SER A 20 -6.01 -7.20 6.11
N GLY A 21 -5.70 -8.49 6.30
CA GLY A 21 -6.16 -9.55 5.41
C GLY A 21 -5.35 -9.64 4.11
N SER A 22 -6.04 -9.77 2.96
CA SER A 22 -5.41 -10.02 1.65
C SER A 22 -4.81 -8.76 1.01
N ALA A 23 -3.76 -8.23 1.62
CA ALA A 23 -2.97 -7.13 1.07
C ALA A 23 -1.47 -7.22 1.40
N CYS A 24 -0.69 -6.41 0.72
CA CYS A 24 0.74 -6.23 0.94
C CYS A 24 1.07 -4.73 0.92
N PHE A 25 2.26 -4.33 1.35
CA PHE A 25 2.66 -2.93 1.28
C PHE A 25 4.17 -2.74 1.09
N PHE A 26 4.52 -1.58 0.53
CA PHE A 26 5.85 -0.99 0.68
C PHE A 26 5.87 -0.04 1.87
N ARG A 27 6.98 -0.07 2.61
CA ARG A 27 7.26 0.93 3.64
C ARG A 27 7.76 2.21 2.96
N LEU A 28 6.93 3.24 2.95
CA LEU A 28 7.34 4.58 2.51
C LEU A 28 7.99 5.36 3.66
N GLN A 29 7.64 5.05 4.91
CA GLN A 29 8.14 5.77 6.08
C GLN A 29 7.85 7.27 5.99
N ASP A 30 8.85 8.11 6.18
CA ASP A 30 8.79 9.56 6.11
C ASP A 30 8.57 10.11 4.68
N ARG A 31 8.82 9.30 3.64
CA ARG A 31 8.59 9.71 2.24
C ARG A 31 7.14 10.07 1.95
N ALA A 32 6.18 9.50 2.69
CA ALA A 32 4.76 9.80 2.50
C ALA A 32 4.25 10.96 3.37
N TRP A 33 5.07 11.55 4.25
CA TRP A 33 4.61 12.55 5.22
C TRP A 33 4.12 13.86 4.61
N SER A 34 4.53 14.16 3.38
CA SER A 34 4.06 15.33 2.64
C SER A 34 2.75 15.09 1.88
N VAL A 35 2.27 13.84 1.81
CA VAL A 35 1.01 13.50 1.15
C VAL A 35 -0.16 13.94 2.03
N PRO A 36 -1.01 14.89 1.58
CA PRO A 36 -2.21 15.25 2.33
C PRO A 36 -3.26 14.14 2.20
N TYR A 37 -4.15 14.02 3.18
CA TYR A 37 -5.39 13.25 2.97
C TYR A 37 -6.30 14.00 1.99
N GLU A 38 -6.85 13.28 1.01
CA GLU A 38 -7.69 13.87 -0.04
C GLU A 38 -9.12 13.33 0.03
N GLY A 39 -10.09 14.24 0.18
CA GLY A 39 -11.53 14.01 -0.03
C GLY A 39 -12.13 12.90 0.84
N ASN A 40 -12.00 11.66 0.37
CA ASN A 40 -12.58 10.47 0.98
C ASN A 40 -11.57 9.31 1.02
N PRO A 41 -10.67 9.29 2.01
CA PRO A 41 -9.78 8.15 2.25
C PRO A 41 -10.59 6.88 2.48
N ILE A 42 -10.16 5.77 1.87
CA ILE A 42 -10.89 4.51 1.92
C ILE A 42 -10.18 3.48 2.79
N ARG A 43 -10.97 2.59 3.40
CA ARG A 43 -10.52 1.49 4.25
C ARG A 43 -10.59 0.12 3.56
N PHE A 44 -11.49 -0.02 2.60
CA PHE A 44 -11.82 -1.30 1.96
C PHE A 44 -11.51 -1.26 0.46
N PRO A 45 -10.22 -1.16 0.06
CA PRO A 45 -9.84 -1.20 -1.34
C PRO A 45 -10.20 -2.55 -1.96
N SER A 46 -10.66 -2.52 -3.20
CA SER A 46 -10.89 -3.69 -4.05
C SER A 46 -9.57 -4.29 -4.52
N LYS A 47 -9.59 -5.54 -4.98
CA LYS A 47 -8.40 -6.20 -5.57
C LYS A 47 -7.82 -5.32 -6.70
N GLY A 48 -6.53 -5.02 -6.62
CA GLY A 48 -5.81 -4.16 -7.57
C GLY A 48 -5.83 -2.67 -7.22
N GLU A 49 -6.64 -2.21 -6.28
CA GLU A 49 -6.60 -0.83 -5.80
C GLU A 49 -5.40 -0.64 -4.85
N VAL A 50 -4.71 0.50 -5.04
CA VAL A 50 -3.51 0.86 -4.29
C VAL A 50 -3.77 2.13 -3.49
N LEU A 51 -3.50 2.07 -2.19
CA LEU A 51 -3.66 3.19 -1.28
C LEU A 51 -2.32 3.77 -0.86
N VAL A 52 -2.31 5.07 -0.58
CA VAL A 52 -1.23 5.73 0.16
C VAL A 52 -1.72 6.11 1.54
N TYR A 53 -1.03 5.61 2.55
CA TYR A 53 -1.16 6.07 3.92
C TYR A 53 0.00 7.01 4.25
N PRO A 54 -0.25 8.28 4.60
CA PRO A 54 0.81 9.23 4.91
C PRO A 54 1.65 8.87 6.15
N GLY A 55 1.14 8.11 7.13
CA GLY A 55 1.90 7.74 8.34
C GLY A 55 2.06 8.84 9.40
N ASN A 56 2.07 10.11 9.00
CA ASN A 56 2.29 11.31 9.83
C ASN A 56 1.16 11.65 10.84
N ARG A 57 0.39 10.67 11.30
CA ARG A 57 -0.67 10.83 12.28
C ARG A 57 -0.08 11.01 13.69
N PRO A 58 -0.27 12.17 14.34
CA PRO A 58 0.32 12.45 15.66
C PRO A 58 -0.05 11.43 16.74
N ASP A 59 -1.25 10.86 16.62
CA ASP A 59 -1.84 9.88 17.52
C ASP A 59 -1.34 8.45 17.31
N LEU A 60 -0.71 8.15 16.18
CA LEU A 60 -0.38 6.77 15.79
C LEU A 60 1.10 6.55 15.45
N GLN A 61 1.90 7.61 15.23
CA GLN A 61 3.34 7.58 14.92
C GLN A 61 3.78 6.34 14.11
N MET A 62 3.19 6.17 12.93
CA MET A 62 3.51 5.08 12.01
C MET A 62 4.28 5.59 10.80
N GLY A 63 5.04 4.70 10.14
CA GLY A 63 5.59 4.99 8.82
C GLY A 63 4.48 5.07 7.77
N GLY A 64 4.70 5.86 6.71
CA GLY A 64 3.82 5.82 5.55
C GLY A 64 3.88 4.48 4.82
N GLU A 65 2.80 4.14 4.12
CA GLU A 65 2.63 2.86 3.43
C GLU A 65 2.07 3.09 2.02
N LEU A 66 2.60 2.35 1.04
CA LEU A 66 1.95 2.13 -0.26
C LEU A 66 1.33 0.75 -0.20
N TYR A 67 0.01 0.70 -0.01
CA TYR A 67 -0.76 -0.49 0.31
C TYR A 67 -1.43 -1.06 -0.94
N PHE A 68 -1.27 -2.36 -1.19
CA PHE A 68 -1.75 -3.07 -2.37
C PHE A 68 -2.75 -4.15 -1.96
N ALA A 69 -4.01 -3.99 -2.35
CA ALA A 69 -5.03 -5.01 -2.15
C ALA A 69 -4.92 -6.12 -3.20
N TRP A 70 -4.75 -7.37 -2.77
CA TRP A 70 -4.74 -8.54 -3.67
C TRP A 70 -5.94 -9.47 -3.48
N GLY A 71 -6.81 -9.17 -2.49
CA GLY A 71 -8.06 -9.88 -2.22
C GLY A 71 -8.90 -9.15 -1.14
N PRO A 72 -9.84 -9.86 -0.47
CA PRO A 72 -10.64 -9.29 0.63
C PRO A 72 -9.78 -8.76 1.77
N ASN A 73 -9.91 -7.47 2.07
CA ASN A 73 -9.06 -6.79 3.03
C ASN A 73 -9.80 -5.64 3.74
N ALA A 74 -9.21 -5.19 4.84
CA ALA A 74 -9.72 -4.07 5.62
C ALA A 74 -8.56 -3.34 6.29
N PHE A 75 -8.16 -2.19 5.74
CA PHE A 75 -6.94 -1.51 6.14
C PHE A 75 -6.95 -1.12 7.62
N SER A 76 -6.02 -1.70 8.37
CA SER A 76 -5.96 -1.65 9.84
C SER A 76 -4.52 -1.82 10.34
N CYS A 77 -4.26 -1.41 11.57
CA CYS A 77 -3.03 -1.69 12.31
C CYS A 77 -3.35 -2.13 13.74
N GLY A 78 -2.32 -2.32 14.57
CA GLY A 78 -2.49 -2.67 15.99
C GLY A 78 -3.29 -1.63 16.80
N ASN A 79 -3.44 -0.40 16.28
CA ASN A 79 -4.21 0.67 16.91
C ASN A 79 -5.63 0.83 16.33
N GLY A 80 -6.08 -0.11 15.50
CA GLY A 80 -7.43 -0.13 14.93
C GLY A 80 -7.47 0.24 13.45
N ASN A 81 -8.55 0.89 13.04
CA ASN A 81 -8.86 1.13 11.64
C ASN A 81 -7.99 2.25 11.05
N LEU A 82 -7.45 2.00 9.86
CA LEU A 82 -6.77 2.99 9.04
C LEU A 82 -7.57 3.27 7.76
N SER A 83 -7.20 4.35 7.09
CA SER A 83 -7.72 4.72 5.78
C SER A 83 -6.60 5.36 4.98
N GLY A 84 -6.55 5.12 3.67
CA GLY A 84 -5.56 5.70 2.78
C GLY A 84 -6.22 6.38 1.59
N ASN A 85 -5.50 7.25 0.91
CA ASN A 85 -5.95 7.82 -0.35
C ASN A 85 -5.81 6.76 -1.44
N HIS A 86 -6.84 6.51 -2.25
CA HIS A 86 -6.69 5.72 -3.46
C HIS A 86 -5.87 6.52 -4.49
N VAL A 87 -4.78 5.94 -4.99
CA VAL A 87 -3.84 6.64 -5.88
C VAL A 87 -3.59 5.94 -7.20
N MET A 88 -3.77 4.61 -7.27
CA MET A 88 -3.52 3.82 -8.47
C MET A 88 -4.41 2.58 -8.49
N THR A 89 -4.71 2.09 -9.69
CA THR A 89 -5.35 0.80 -9.92
C THR A 89 -4.50 -0.02 -10.87
N ILE A 90 -4.24 -1.28 -10.52
CA ILE A 90 -3.53 -2.22 -11.38
C ILE A 90 -4.43 -2.60 -12.56
N VAL A 91 -3.99 -2.30 -13.78
CA VAL A 91 -4.74 -2.57 -15.02
C VAL A 91 -4.26 -3.81 -15.77
N GLU A 92 -3.03 -4.26 -15.52
CA GLU A 92 -2.41 -5.42 -16.17
C GLU A 92 -1.82 -6.38 -15.12
N GLY A 93 -1.96 -7.69 -15.36
CA GLY A 93 -1.47 -8.72 -14.43
C GLY A 93 -2.32 -8.93 -13.17
N LEU A 94 -3.54 -8.39 -13.14
CA LEU A 94 -4.48 -8.51 -12.00
C LEU A 94 -4.83 -9.97 -11.67
N ASP A 95 -4.83 -10.84 -12.68
CA ASP A 95 -5.02 -12.29 -12.58
C ASP A 95 -3.93 -12.97 -11.75
N ARG A 96 -2.68 -12.49 -11.84
CA ARG A 96 -1.51 -13.00 -11.09
C ARG A 96 -1.31 -12.35 -9.73
N LEU A 97 -2.04 -11.27 -9.43
CA LEU A 97 -1.83 -10.47 -8.22
C LEU A 97 -2.06 -11.27 -6.93
N GLU A 98 -3.03 -12.19 -6.94
CA GLU A 98 -3.34 -13.02 -5.77
C GLU A 98 -2.27 -14.08 -5.52
N GLU A 99 -1.76 -14.71 -6.58
CA GLU A 99 -0.62 -15.62 -6.49
C GLU A 99 0.61 -14.91 -5.89
N PHE A 100 0.90 -13.70 -6.35
CA PHE A 100 1.97 -12.87 -5.78
C PHE A 100 1.70 -12.52 -4.31
N GLY A 101 0.47 -12.14 -3.96
CA GLY A 101 0.09 -11.83 -2.57
C GLY A 101 0.25 -13.03 -1.63
N ILE A 102 -0.14 -14.22 -2.07
CA ILE A 102 0.06 -15.49 -1.34
C ILE A 102 1.55 -15.78 -1.19
N LYS A 103 2.34 -15.56 -2.25
CA LYS A 103 3.80 -15.71 -2.18
C LYS A 103 4.41 -14.81 -1.11
N VAL A 104 4.07 -13.52 -1.09
CA VAL A 104 4.54 -12.58 -0.07
C VAL A 104 4.10 -12.99 1.34
N HIS A 105 2.89 -13.57 1.48
CA HIS A 105 2.36 -14.03 2.75
C HIS A 105 3.09 -15.26 3.30
N ILE A 106 3.31 -16.28 2.46
CA ILE A 106 3.84 -17.59 2.89
C ILE A 106 5.37 -17.61 2.85
N ASP A 107 5.97 -17.10 1.78
CA ASP A 107 7.41 -17.14 1.56
C ASP A 107 8.13 -15.94 2.20
N GLY A 108 7.37 -14.99 2.76
CA GLY A 108 7.88 -13.75 3.30
C GLY A 108 8.15 -12.70 2.23
N HIS A 109 8.89 -11.66 2.63
CA HIS A 109 9.08 -10.47 1.79
C HIS A 109 9.62 -10.81 0.40
N GLN A 110 9.13 -10.10 -0.62
CA GLN A 110 9.58 -10.24 -1.99
C GLN A 110 10.26 -8.96 -2.42
N GLU A 111 11.47 -9.06 -3.00
CA GLU A 111 12.11 -7.91 -3.65
C GLU A 111 11.23 -7.43 -4.80
N THR A 112 10.97 -6.12 -4.87
CA THR A 112 10.04 -5.54 -5.82
C THR A 112 10.51 -4.14 -6.19
N LYS A 113 10.32 -3.79 -7.47
CA LYS A 113 10.67 -2.49 -8.02
C LYS A 113 9.41 -1.78 -8.49
N LEU A 114 9.29 -0.50 -8.14
CA LEU A 114 8.27 0.41 -8.66
C LEU A 114 8.95 1.41 -9.60
N GLU A 115 8.49 1.46 -10.85
CA GLU A 115 9.02 2.34 -11.89
C GLU A 115 7.89 3.11 -12.57
N LEU A 116 8.22 4.26 -13.16
CA LEU A 116 7.31 4.94 -14.07
C LEU A 116 7.26 4.13 -15.37
N MET A 117 6.07 3.97 -15.92
CA MET A 117 5.90 3.45 -17.27
C MET A 117 6.32 4.54 -18.26
N ASP A 118 6.99 4.12 -19.35
CA ASP A 118 7.41 5.00 -20.45
C ASP A 118 6.22 5.63 -21.22
#